data_AF-A0A2K1R1X7-F1
#
_entry.id   AF-A0A2K1R1X7-F1
#
_cell.length_a   1.000
_cell.length_b   1.000
_cell.length_c   1.000
_cell.angle_alpha   90.00
_cell.angle_beta   90.00
_cell.angle_gamma   90.00
#
_symmetry.space_group_name_H-M   'P 1'
#
loop_
_entity.id
_entity.type
_entity.pdbx_description
1 polymer ?
#
loop_
_entity_poly.entity_id
_entity_poly.type
_entity_poly.pdbx_seq_one_letter_code
_entity_poly.pdbx_strand_id
1 'polypeptide(L)'
;MRVLGDDYVKSEFKNHQKIDNPVHIVGFLSEWQTYVQRIEGDAWLGEKMDQQKVEKMSDQQIAQMYELMQAIREKELQENDPEHVPGSVSSIKIEDK
;
A
#
# COMPACT_ATOMS: atom_id res chain seq x y z
N MET A 1 6.43 3.32 -11.94
CA MET A 1 6.27 3.35 -10.47
C MET A 1 6.22 4.78 -9.91
N ARG A 2 7.07 5.71 -10.38
CA ARG A 2 7.11 7.11 -9.90
C ARG A 2 5.82 7.92 -10.14
N VAL A 3 5.15 7.73 -11.29
CA VAL A 3 3.92 8.48 -11.66
C VAL A 3 2.76 8.26 -10.68
N LEU A 4 2.50 7.00 -10.27
CA LEU A 4 1.42 6.71 -9.30
C LEU A 4 1.69 7.33 -7.93
N GLY A 5 2.95 7.34 -7.50
CA GLY A 5 3.37 8.03 -6.27
C GLY A 5 3.22 9.54 -6.40
N ASP A 6 3.74 10.13 -7.47
CA ASP A 6 3.72 11.59 -7.68
C ASP A 6 2.29 12.14 -7.74
N ASP A 7 1.36 11.43 -8.40
CA ASP A 7 -0.04 11.83 -8.49
C ASP A 7 -0.78 11.65 -7.17
N TYR A 8 -0.47 10.59 -6.41
CA TYR A 8 -0.98 10.41 -5.05
C TYR A 8 -0.56 11.57 -4.15
N VAL A 9 0.73 11.92 -4.11
CA VAL A 9 1.25 13.01 -3.28
C VAL A 9 0.60 14.35 -3.65
N LYS A 10 0.50 14.67 -4.94
CA LYS A 10 -0.18 15.89 -5.39
C LYS A 10 -1.64 15.94 -4.94
N SER A 11 -2.34 14.80 -4.99
CA SER A 11 -3.74 14.71 -4.57
C SER A 11 -3.89 14.93 -3.07
N GLU A 12 -3.00 14.36 -2.25
CA GLU A 12 -3.02 14.54 -0.80
C GLU A 12 -2.82 16.01 -0.42
N PHE A 13 -1.82 16.69 -0.97
CA PHE A 13 -1.62 18.12 -0.72
C PHE A 13 -2.80 18.97 -1.19
N LYS A 14 -3.41 18.62 -2.32
CA LYS A 14 -4.61 19.30 -2.82
C LYS A 14 -5.81 19.09 -1.89
N ASN A 15 -5.99 17.90 -1.33
CA ASN A 15 -7.09 17.60 -0.42
C ASN A 15 -6.93 18.35 0.90
N HIS A 16 -5.70 18.58 1.35
CA HIS A 16 -5.39 19.29 2.59
C HIS A 16 -5.27 20.83 2.43
N GLN A 17 -5.44 21.37 1.21
CA GLN A 17 -5.24 22.81 0.91
C GLN A 17 -6.16 23.77 1.69
N LYS A 18 -7.30 23.29 2.19
CA LYS A 18 -8.34 24.10 2.87
C LYS A 18 -8.30 23.95 4.39
N ILE A 19 -7.26 23.33 4.94
CA ILE A 19 -7.13 23.15 6.39
C ILE A 19 -6.52 24.42 6.97
N ASP A 20 -7.33 25.15 7.73
CA ASP A 20 -6.92 26.42 8.33
C ASP A 20 -6.56 26.30 9.82
N ASN A 21 -6.90 25.17 10.46
CA ASN A 21 -6.57 24.94 11.87
C ASN A 21 -5.06 24.61 11.99
N PRO A 22 -4.26 25.44 12.67
CA PRO A 22 -2.81 25.24 12.77
C PRO A 22 -2.42 23.91 13.41
N VAL A 23 -3.21 23.39 14.35
CA VAL A 23 -2.95 22.07 14.96
C VAL A 23 -3.07 20.95 13.94
N HIS A 24 -4.07 21.02 13.05
CA HIS A 24 -4.26 20.02 12.01
C HIS A 24 -3.18 20.12 10.93
N ILE A 25 -2.75 21.34 10.59
CA ILE A 25 -1.62 21.57 9.66
C ILE A 25 -0.34 20.93 10.24
N VAL A 26 -0.04 21.16 11.51
CA VAL A 26 1.13 20.56 12.18
C VAL A 26 1.02 19.03 12.22
N GLY A 27 -0.16 18.48 12.53
CA GLY A 27 -0.41 17.04 12.51
C GLY A 27 -0.14 16.43 11.13
N PHE A 28 -0.71 17.02 10.07
CA PHE A 28 -0.48 16.59 8.69
C PHE A 28 1.01 16.62 8.31
N LEU A 29 1.71 17.73 8.59
CA LEU A 29 3.14 17.86 8.27
C LEU A 29 4.01 16.86 9.02
N SER A 30 3.65 16.53 10.27
CA SER A 30 4.39 15.56 11.09
C SER A 30 4.26 14.12 10.56
N GLU A 31 3.04 13.72 10.18
CA GLU A 31 2.78 12.43 9.53
C GLU A 31 3.47 12.37 8.16
N TRP A 32 3.40 13.46 7.38
CA TRP A 32 4.07 13.55 6.09
C TRP A 32 5.59 13.42 6.20
N GLN A 33 6.21 14.11 7.16
CA GLN A 33 7.64 14.00 7.41
C GLN A 33 8.04 12.58 7.82
N THR A 34 7.22 11.92 8.66
CA THR A 34 7.44 10.52 9.05
C THR A 34 7.38 9.60 7.84
N TYR A 35 6.41 9.80 6.94
CA TYR A 35 6.30 9.04 5.69
C TYR A 35 7.55 9.20 4.82
N VAL A 36 8.00 10.45 4.59
CA VAL A 36 9.21 10.73 3.81
C VAL A 36 10.43 10.02 4.40
N GLN A 37 10.64 10.10 5.72
CA GLN A 37 11.75 9.42 6.39
C GLN A 37 11.72 7.89 6.22
N ARG A 38 10.52 7.28 6.17
CA ARG A 38 10.37 5.84 5.94
C ARG A 38 10.74 5.41 4.52
N ILE A 39 10.45 6.24 3.52
CA ILE A 39 10.71 5.93 2.11
C ILE A 39 12.11 6.34 1.64
N GLU A 40 12.75 7.31 2.30
CA GLU A 40 14.13 7.75 1.99
C GLU A 40 15.19 6.71 2.40
N GLY A 41 14.84 5.76 3.27
CA GLY A 41 15.64 4.56 3.55
C GLY A 41 14.97 3.29 3.02
N ASP A 42 15.66 2.14 3.16
CA ASP A 42 15.08 0.82 2.89
C ASP A 42 14.26 0.28 4.07
N ALA A 43 13.95 1.12 5.06
CA ALA A 43 13.25 0.70 6.28
C ALA A 43 11.83 0.18 6.01
N TRP A 44 11.21 0.60 4.91
CA TRP A 44 9.91 0.09 4.45
C TRP A 44 10.00 -1.35 3.90
N LEU A 45 11.17 -1.78 3.42
CA LEU A 45 11.37 -3.11 2.86
C LEU A 45 11.37 -4.15 3.98
N GLY A 46 10.31 -4.95 4.02
CA GLY A 46 10.12 -5.97 5.04
C GLY A 46 9.49 -5.47 6.34
N GLU A 47 9.08 -4.20 6.42
CA GLU A 47 8.26 -3.71 7.54
C GLU A 47 6.90 -4.43 7.51
N LYS A 48 6.50 -5.01 8.65
CA LYS A 48 5.17 -5.58 8.80
C LYS A 48 4.18 -4.48 9.13
N MET A 49 2.99 -4.56 8.54
CA MET A 49 1.90 -3.66 8.92
C MET A 49 1.54 -3.88 10.39
N ASP A 50 1.33 -2.77 11.10
CA ASP A 50 0.88 -2.78 12.49
C ASP A 50 -0.46 -3.54 12.61
N GLN A 51 -0.48 -4.54 13.47
CA GLN A 51 -1.62 -5.41 13.69
C GLN A 51 -2.85 -4.63 14.16
N GLN A 52 -2.67 -3.58 14.97
CA GLN A 52 -3.79 -2.73 15.41
C GLN A 52 -4.44 -1.95 14.26
N LYS A 53 -3.68 -1.66 13.20
CA LYS A 53 -4.23 -1.04 11.99
C LYS A 53 -5.03 -2.04 11.18
N VAL A 54 -4.54 -3.27 11.05
CA VAL A 54 -5.25 -4.37 10.36
C VAL A 54 -6.60 -4.63 11.03
N GLU A 55 -6.63 -4.70 12.35
CA GLU A 55 -7.84 -4.97 13.13
C GLU A 55 -8.93 -3.89 12.98
N LYS A 56 -8.55 -2.67 12.59
CA LYS A 56 -9.48 -1.56 12.36
C LYS A 56 -10.00 -1.47 10.93
N MET A 57 -9.49 -2.31 10.02
CA MET A 57 -9.93 -2.32 8.62
C MET A 57 -11.26 -3.06 8.48
N SER A 58 -12.08 -2.64 7.51
CA SER A 58 -13.26 -3.40 7.12
C SER A 58 -12.89 -4.66 6.36
N ASP A 59 -13.80 -5.64 6.33
CA ASP A 59 -13.62 -6.87 5.55
C ASP A 59 -13.34 -6.58 4.07
N GLN A 60 -13.96 -5.54 3.52
CA GLN A 60 -13.72 -5.10 2.14
C GLN A 60 -12.29 -4.57 1.96
N GLN A 61 -11.78 -3.77 2.90
CA GLN A 61 -10.41 -3.26 2.83
C GLN A 61 -9.39 -4.40 2.94
N ILE A 62 -9.66 -5.39 3.78
CA ILE A 62 -8.83 -6.59 3.91
C ILE A 62 -8.85 -7.41 2.61
N ALA A 63 -10.02 -7.59 2.00
CA ALA A 63 -10.15 -8.30 0.73
C ALA A 63 -9.37 -7.60 -0.39
N GLN A 64 -9.47 -6.28 -0.51
CA GLN A 64 -8.71 -5.48 -1.47
C GLN A 64 -7.19 -5.61 -1.28
N MET A 65 -6.73 -5.61 -0.03
CA MET A 65 -5.32 -5.82 0.30
C MET A 65 -4.83 -7.21 -0.15
N TYR A 66 -5.67 -8.23 0.05
CA TYR A 66 -5.38 -9.60 -0.37
C TYR A 66 -5.29 -9.70 -1.90
N GLU A 67 -6.24 -9.11 -2.63
CA GLU A 67 -6.23 -9.06 -4.09
C GLU A 67 -4.97 -8.36 -4.63
N LEU A 68 -4.58 -7.24 -4.02
CA LEU A 68 -3.35 -6.54 -4.37
C LEU A 68 -2.11 -7.41 -4.17
N MET A 69 -2.01 -8.12 -3.04
CA MET A 69 -0.90 -9.03 -2.75
C MET A 69 -0.79 -10.14 -3.80
N GLN A 70 -1.92 -10.73 -4.21
CA GLN A 70 -1.95 -11.74 -5.26
C GLN A 70 -1.52 -11.16 -6.61
N ALA A 71 -1.99 -9.96 -6.97
CA ALA A 71 -1.62 -9.30 -8.23
C ALA A 71 -0.11 -8.97 -8.30
N ILE A 72 0.49 -8.55 -7.18
CA ILE A 72 1.94 -8.31 -7.10
C ILE A 72 2.71 -9.61 -7.30
N ARG A 73 2.35 -10.68 -6.58
CA ARG A 73 3.00 -12.00 -6.71
C ARG A 73 2.86 -12.58 -8.11
N GLU A 74 1.68 -12.46 -8.70
CA GLU A 74 1.41 -12.88 -10.08
C GLU A 74 2.34 -12.17 -11.06
N LYS A 75 2.51 -10.85 -10.90
CA LYS A 75 3.43 -10.06 -11.72
C LYS A 75 4.89 -10.47 -11.52
N GLU A 76 5.33 -10.70 -10.27
CA GLU A 76 6.68 -11.17 -9.97
C GLU A 76 6.98 -12.53 -10.63
N LEU A 77 6.02 -13.45 -10.63
CA LEU A 77 6.17 -14.74 -11.29
C LEU A 77 6.26 -14.60 -12.82
N GLN A 78 5.41 -13.77 -13.43
CA GLN A 78 5.48 -13.48 -14.87
C GLN A 78 6.83 -12.88 -15.30
N GLU A 79 7.46 -12.08 -14.43
CA GLU A 79 8.76 -11.46 -14.71
C GLU A 79 9.94 -12.44 -14.52
N ASN A 80 9.82 -13.42 -13.62
CA ASN A 80 10.92 -14.32 -13.24
C ASN A 80 10.81 -15.75 -13.80
N ASP A 81 9.62 -16.19 -14.23
CA ASP A 81 9.35 -17.53 -14.76
C ASP A 81 8.62 -17.44 -16.12
N PRO A 82 9.32 -17.66 -17.26
CA PRO A 82 8.74 -17.56 -18.58
C PRO A 82 7.73 -18.67 -18.92
N GLU A 83 7.63 -19.72 -18.11
CA GLU A 83 6.61 -20.77 -18.25
C GLU A 83 5.37 -20.53 -17.36
N HIS A 84 5.38 -19.47 -16.56
CA HIS A 84 4.27 -19.14 -15.67
C HIS A 84 2.98 -18.84 -16.44
N VAL A 85 1.90 -19.54 -16.08
CA VAL A 85 0.58 -19.36 -16.69
C VAL A 85 -0.21 -18.30 -15.91
N PRO A 86 -0.65 -17.21 -16.59
CA PRO A 86 -1.40 -16.14 -15.94
C PRO A 86 -2.66 -16.62 -15.22
N GLY A 87 -2.82 -16.23 -13.96
CA GLY A 87 -4.00 -16.55 -13.14
C GLY A 87 -3.91 -17.85 -12.34
N SER A 88 -2.81 -18.59 -12.45
CA SER A 88 -2.58 -19.80 -11.63
C SER A 88 -2.48 -19.51 -10.13
N VAL A 89 -2.00 -18.32 -9.73
CA VAL A 89 -1.90 -17.91 -8.32
C VAL A 89 -3.27 -17.63 -7.69
N SER A 90 -4.20 -17.14 -8.50
CA SER A 90 -5.59 -16.87 -8.09
C SER A 90 -6.37 -18.16 -7.81
N SER A 91 -5.98 -19.26 -8.47
CA SER A 91 -6.59 -20.60 -8.30
C SER A 91 -6.07 -21.37 -7.07
N ILE A 92 -5.08 -20.86 -6.33
CA ILE A 92 -4.50 -21.53 -5.13
C ILE A 92 -5.43 -21.42 -3.88
N LYS A 93 -6.68 -20.96 -4.02
CA LYS A 93 -7.68 -20.93 -2.95
C LYS A 93 -8.93 -21.65 -3.48
N ILE A 94 -9.53 -22.66 -2.85
CA ILE A 94 -9.84 -22.89 -1.43
C ILE A 94 -10.11 -24.42 -1.29
N GLU A 95 -9.16 -25.26 -0.87
CA GLU A 95 -9.49 -26.67 -0.53
C GLU A 95 -8.89 -27.19 0.78
N ASP A 96 -7.88 -26.56 1.36
CA ASP A 96 -7.33 -27.02 2.65
C ASP A 96 -7.66 -26.07 3.80
N LYS A 97 -8.91 -26.15 4.30
CA LYS A 97 -9.19 -26.28 5.75
C LYS A 97 -10.64 -26.65 6.05
#